data_AF-A0A2I5KN12-F1
#
_entry.id   AF-A0A2I5KN12-F1
#
_cell.length_a   1.000
_cell.length_b   1.000
_cell.length_c   1.000
_cell.angle_alpha   90.00
_cell.angle_beta   90.00
_cell.angle_gamma   90.00
#
_symmetry.space_group_name_H-M   'P 1'
#
loop_
_entity.id
_entity.type
_entity.pdbx_description
1 polymer ?
#
loop_
_entity_poly.entity_id
_entity_poly.type
_entity_poly.pdbx_seq_one_letter_code
_entity_poly.pdbx_strand_id
1 'polypeptide(L)' 'MWEKLQKILVERGLTVVDLAKMAGIPKTSIYNAKYHDIGFEKMEKIADALDVSLDEFRKG' A
#
# COMPACT_ATOMS: atom_id res chain seq x y z
N MET A 1 6.66 7.55 0.12
CA MET A 1 5.90 6.27 0.07
C MET A 1 4.50 6.40 0.69
N TRP A 2 4.41 6.61 2.02
CA TRP A 2 3.13 6.61 2.75
C TRP A 2 2.16 7.73 2.35
N GLU A 3 2.66 8.95 2.09
CA GLU A 3 1.80 10.08 1.71
C GLU A 3 1.14 9.86 0.34
N LYS A 4 1.88 9.30 -0.63
CA LYS A 4 1.31 8.88 -1.93
C LYS A 4 0.27 7.79 -1.74
N LEU A 5 0.57 6.78 -0.91
CA LEU A 5 -0.39 5.72 -0.59
C LEU A 5 -1.67 6.30 0.02
N GLN A 6 -1.56 7.22 0.99
CA GLN A 6 -2.72 7.88 1.58
C GLN A 6 -3.50 8.72 0.56
N LYS A 7 -2.83 9.41 -0.36
CA LYS A 7 -3.51 10.11 -1.46
C LYS A 7 -4.31 9.16 -2.33
N ILE A 8 -3.70 8.07 -2.78
CA ILE A 8 -4.37 7.06 -3.63
C ILE A 8 -5.56 6.44 -2.88
N LEU A 9 -5.38 6.14 -1.59
CA LEU A 9 -6.45 5.65 -0.73
C LEU A 9 -7.62 6.63 -0.64
N VAL A 10 -7.33 7.92 -0.38
CA VAL A 10 -8.36 8.96 -0.31
C VAL A 10 -9.03 9.19 -1.66
N GLU A 11 -8.28 9.24 -2.76
CA GLU A 11 -8.81 9.39 -4.12
C GLU A 11 -9.71 8.21 -4.52
N ARG A 12 -9.39 7.00 -4.09
CA ARG A 12 -10.21 5.80 -4.32
C ARG A 12 -11.31 5.60 -3.27
N GLY A 13 -11.36 6.41 -2.22
CA GLY A 13 -12.29 6.24 -1.09
C GLY A 13 -12.02 4.96 -0.27
N LEU A 14 -10.82 4.41 -0.36
CA LEU A 14 -10.40 3.18 0.32
C LEU A 14 -9.71 3.52 1.64
N THR A 15 -9.96 2.74 2.68
CA THR A 15 -9.16 2.83 3.91
C THR A 15 -8.03 1.81 3.90
N VAL A 16 -7.06 1.98 4.80
CA VAL A 16 -6.00 0.99 5.04
C VAL A 16 -6.57 -0.41 5.33
N VAL A 17 -7.79 -0.49 5.87
CA VAL A 17 -8.48 -1.75 6.16
C VAL A 17 -9.02 -2.40 4.89
N ASP A 18 -9.59 -1.61 3.97
CA ASP A 18 -10.07 -2.09 2.68
C ASP A 18 -8.89 -2.54 1.81
N LEU A 19 -7.81 -1.76 1.82
CA LEU A 19 -6.56 -2.11 1.18
C LEU A 19 -6.00 -3.44 1.72
N ALA A 20 -5.98 -3.62 3.04
CA ALA A 20 -5.56 -4.87 3.68
C ALA A 20 -6.38 -6.07 3.20
N LYS A 21 -7.70 -5.90 3.08
CA LYS A 21 -8.59 -6.95 2.58
C LYS A 21 -8.33 -7.27 1.11
N MET A 22 -8.16 -6.26 0.26
CA MET A 22 -7.88 -6.44 -1.17
C MET A 22 -6.50 -7.07 -1.41
N ALA A 23 -5.47 -6.58 -0.71
CA ALA A 23 -4.11 -7.08 -0.80
C ALA A 23 -3.88 -8.42 -0.09
N GLY A 24 -4.88 -8.93 0.64
CA GLY A 24 -4.76 -10.19 1.39
C GLY A 24 -3.67 -10.15 2.48
N ILE A 25 -3.34 -8.96 3.00
CA ILE A 25 -2.34 -8.77 4.05
C ILE A 25 -2.96 -8.12 5.29
N PRO A 26 -2.47 -8.43 6.49
CA PRO A 26 -3.00 -7.81 7.70
C PRO A 26 -2.72 -6.31 7.70
N LYS A 27 -3.69 -5.50 8.16
CA LYS A 27 -3.55 -4.04 8.31
C LYS A 27 -2.29 -3.61 9.06
N THR A 28 -1.81 -4.43 10.00
CA THR A 28 -0.55 -4.21 10.75
C THR A 28 0.68 -4.24 9.85
N SER A 29 0.65 -5.01 8.75
CA SER A 29 1.70 -5.00 7.72
C SER A 29 1.66 -3.73 6.89
N ILE A 30 0.47 -3.19 6.60
CA ILE A 30 0.35 -1.89 5.92
C ILE A 30 0.81 -0.76 6.83
N TYR A 31 0.43 -0.76 8.10
CA TYR A 31 0.97 0.20 9.06
C TYR A 31 2.49 0.05 9.22
N ASN A 32 3.04 -1.16 9.11
CA ASN A 32 4.50 -1.32 9.03
C ASN A 32 5.08 -0.64 7.79
N ALA A 33 4.39 -0.67 6.64
CA ALA A 33 4.80 0.06 5.43
C ALA A 33 4.93 1.57 5.61
N LYS A 34 4.27 2.12 6.64
CA LYS A 34 4.41 3.52 7.03
C LYS A 34 5.75 3.82 7.70
N TYR A 35 6.24 2.90 8.51
CA TYR A 35 7.36 3.13 9.43
C TYR A 35 8.64 2.41 9.02
N HIS A 36 8.54 1.34 8.24
CA HIS A 36 9.64 0.49 7.81
C HIS A 36 9.45 0.09 6.35
N ASP A 37 10.55 -0.15 5.65
CA ASP A 37 10.56 -0.82 4.35
C ASP A 37 9.88 -2.19 4.51
N ILE A 38 8.62 -2.26 4.08
CA ILE A 38 7.95 -3.54 3.92
C ILE A 38 8.64 -4.26 2.77
N GLY A 39 9.08 -5.49 3.03
CA GLY A 39 9.70 -6.31 2.00
C GLY A 39 8.88 -6.32 0.71
N PHE A 40 9.57 -6.39 -0.43
CA PHE A 40 9.02 -6.19 -1.78
C PHE A 40 7.70 -6.95 -2.02
N GLU A 41 7.57 -8.17 -1.49
CA GLU A 41 6.36 -9.00 -1.56
C GLU A 41 5.10 -8.30 -1.02
N LYS A 42 5.21 -7.58 0.11
CA LYS A 42 4.06 -6.86 0.69
C LYS A 42 3.76 -5.59 -0.08
N MET A 43 4.79 -4.94 -0.61
CA MET A 43 4.64 -3.76 -1.44
C MET A 43 3.92 -4.14 -2.74
N GLU A 44 4.29 -5.26 -3.34
CA GLU A 44 3.68 -5.82 -4.55
C GLU A 44 2.21 -6.12 -4.34
N LYS A 45 1.84 -6.76 -3.23
CA LYS A 45 0.43 -7.02 -2.90
C LYS A 45 -0.40 -5.74 -2.73
N ILE A 46 0.18 -4.69 -2.14
CA ILE A 46 -0.50 -3.40 -1.98
C ILE A 46 -0.67 -2.71 -3.34
N ALA A 47 0.37 -2.74 -4.16
CA ALA A 47 0.39 -2.17 -5.49
C ALA A 47 -0.61 -2.89 -6.42
N ASP A 48 -0.62 -4.22 -6.39
CA ASP A 48 -1.56 -5.10 -7.11
C ASP A 48 -3.01 -4.85 -6.67
N ALA A 49 -3.27 -4.81 -5.35
CA ALA A 49 -4.60 -4.50 -4.81
C ALA A 49 -5.11 -3.10 -5.16
N LEU A 50 -4.19 -2.15 -5.30
CA LEU A 50 -4.50 -0.81 -5.74
C LEU A 50 -4.44 -0.67 -7.26
N ASP A 51 -4.13 -1.70 -8.04
CA ASP A 51 -3.89 -1.58 -9.47
C ASP A 51 -3.01 -0.35 -9.80
N VAL A 52 -1.95 -0.17 -9.01
CA VAL A 52 -0.96 0.90 -9.19
C VAL A 52 0.40 0.26 -9.36
N SER A 53 1.21 0.80 -10.26
CA SER A 53 2.55 0.26 -10.48
C SER A 53 3.44 0.49 -9.26
N LEU A 54 4.15 -0.56 -8.83
CA LEU A 54 5.26 -0.47 -7.86
C LEU A 54 6.31 0.60 -8.21
N ASP A 55 6.43 0.95 -9.49
CA ASP A 55 7.35 1.99 -9.96
C ASP A 55 7.03 3.37 -9.37
N GLU A 56 5.74 3.68 -9.12
CA GLU A 56 5.30 4.92 -8.48
C GLU A 56 5.82 5.07 -7.04
N PHE A 57 6.12 3.92 -6.45
CA PHE A 57 6.66 3.78 -5.11
C PHE A 57 8.19 3.65 -5.09
N ARG A 58 8.80 3.17 -6.18
CA ARG A 58 10.23 2.87 -6.30
C ARG A 58 11.09 4.08 -6.73
N LYS A 59 10.48 5.14 -7.27
CA LYS A 59 11.19 6.42 -7.52
C LYS A 59 11.35 7.22 -6.22
N GLY A 60 12.42 6.94 -5.49
CA GLY A 60 12.93 7.69 -4.35
C GLY A 60 14.38 7.31 -4.08
#